data_AF-A0A2E8Y6M6-F1
#
_entry.id   AF-A0A2E8Y6M6-F1
#
_cell.length_a   1.000
_cell.length_b   1.000
_cell.length_c   1.000
_cell.angle_alpha   90.00
_cell.angle_beta   90.00
_cell.angle_gamma   90.00
#
_symmetry.space_group_name_H-M   'P 1'
#
loop_
_entity.id
_entity.type
_entity.pdbx_description
1 polymer ?
#
loop_
_entity_poly.entity_id
_entity_poly.type
_entity_poly.pdbx_seq_one_letter_code
_entity_poly.pdbx_strand_id
1 'polypeptide(L)'
;MAEKRLATEIAEQFVADDESVDLSEFTEVDDGAVENLSRHRGYLDLNGLTSLSDAAAESLSKHKGELELNGLMSLSDAAVESLSKHKGGCLALGLTTLSGHAAKSLGKSGPGGYKTLMLSGLTSLSDAAAEGLSKHKKRGSLYLTGLTSLSDAAAESLSKHKGELSFEDGKRKIKMSDTAAESLSKHKGELNLNLARLPASAAKVLRKLRPEPGPHRSW
;
A
#
# COMPACT_ATOMS: atom_id res chain seq x y z
N MET A 1 -11.74 -19.32 12.90
CA MET A 1 -10.44 -19.94 12.55
C MET A 1 -9.65 -20.02 13.84
N ALA A 2 -8.89 -21.09 14.07
CA ALA A 2 -8.07 -21.17 15.28
C ALA A 2 -6.96 -20.10 15.21
N GLU A 3 -6.78 -19.35 16.29
CA GLU A 3 -5.69 -18.37 16.40
C GLU A 3 -4.35 -19.12 16.35
N LYS A 4 -3.52 -18.78 15.37
CA LYS A 4 -2.17 -19.35 15.21
C LYS A 4 -1.16 -18.25 15.54
N ARG A 5 -0.44 -18.42 16.64
CA ARG A 5 0.49 -17.42 17.15
C ARG A 5 1.91 -17.67 16.68
N LEU A 6 2.53 -16.66 16.11
CA LEU A 6 3.92 -16.67 15.71
C LEU A 6 4.80 -16.39 16.93
N ALA A 7 5.28 -17.47 17.54
CA ALA A 7 6.19 -17.42 18.69
C ALA A 7 7.65 -17.24 18.27
N THR A 8 8.50 -16.87 19.23
CA THR A 8 9.93 -16.61 19.03
C THR A 8 10.64 -17.78 18.36
N GLU A 9 10.38 -19.01 18.79
CA GLU A 9 11.02 -20.23 18.27
C GLU A 9 10.68 -20.46 16.79
N ILE A 10 9.45 -20.14 16.39
CA ILE A 10 8.98 -20.24 15.01
C ILE A 10 9.68 -19.19 14.14
N ALA A 11 9.81 -17.96 14.65
CA ALA A 11 10.55 -16.92 13.94
C ALA A 11 12.05 -17.25 13.82
N GLU A 12 12.66 -17.86 14.83
CA GLU A 12 14.05 -18.33 14.76
C GLU A 12 14.24 -19.43 13.71
N GLN A 13 13.29 -20.38 13.66
CA GLN A 13 13.28 -21.42 12.63
C GLN A 13 13.19 -20.83 11.23
N PHE A 14 12.26 -19.89 11.01
CA PHE A 14 12.12 -19.17 9.73
C PHE A 14 13.38 -18.36 9.37
N VAL A 15 14.02 -17.71 10.33
CA VAL A 15 15.25 -16.93 10.08
C VAL A 15 16.42 -17.83 9.70
N ALA A 16 16.46 -19.08 10.19
CA ALA A 16 17.47 -20.07 9.82
C ALA A 16 17.23 -20.70 8.45
N ASP A 17 15.96 -20.89 8.07
CA ASP A 17 15.51 -21.47 6.81
C ASP A 17 14.15 -20.88 6.43
N ASP A 18 14.12 -20.00 5.41
CA ASP A 18 12.94 -19.24 5.01
C ASP A 18 11.87 -20.07 4.27
N GLU A 19 12.20 -21.32 3.91
CA GLU A 19 11.24 -22.30 3.36
C GLU A 19 10.60 -23.18 4.44
N SER A 20 11.07 -23.09 5.69
CA SER A 20 10.67 -24.02 6.76
C SER A 20 9.28 -23.77 7.33
N VAL A 21 8.80 -22.53 7.27
CA VAL A 21 7.54 -22.09 7.88
C VAL A 21 6.83 -21.08 7.00
N ASP A 22 5.56 -21.33 6.71
CA ASP A 22 4.69 -20.33 6.10
C ASP A 22 4.21 -19.32 7.16
N LEU A 23 4.82 -18.13 7.16
CA LEU A 23 4.48 -17.03 8.07
C LEU A 23 3.08 -16.46 7.82
N SER A 24 2.51 -16.64 6.63
CA SER A 24 1.18 -16.13 6.27
C SER A 24 0.04 -16.88 6.96
N GLU A 25 0.31 -18.04 7.56
CA GLU A 25 -0.67 -18.81 8.32
C GLU A 25 -0.91 -18.27 9.75
N PHE A 26 -0.08 -17.35 10.23
CA PHE A 26 -0.15 -16.86 11.61
C PHE A 26 -0.99 -15.58 11.70
N THR A 27 -1.93 -15.57 12.65
CA THR A 27 -2.88 -14.46 12.86
C THR A 27 -2.44 -13.50 13.97
N GLU A 28 -1.55 -13.95 14.84
CA GLU A 28 -0.97 -13.19 15.96
C GLU A 28 0.55 -13.35 15.99
N VAL A 29 1.26 -12.41 16.64
CA VAL A 29 2.72 -12.43 16.76
C VAL A 29 3.16 -11.95 18.15
N ASP A 30 4.18 -12.60 18.69
CA ASP A 30 4.82 -12.21 19.95
C ASP A 30 5.95 -11.19 19.72
N ASP A 31 6.21 -10.35 20.72
CA ASP A 31 7.26 -9.32 20.64
C ASP A 31 8.66 -9.89 20.34
N GLY A 32 8.98 -11.07 20.87
CA GLY A 32 10.24 -11.77 20.58
C GLY A 32 10.34 -12.29 19.14
N ALA A 33 9.21 -12.72 18.56
CA ALA A 33 9.15 -13.14 17.17
C ALA A 33 9.39 -11.97 16.22
N VAL A 34 8.73 -10.83 16.43
CA VAL A 34 8.96 -9.63 15.61
C VAL A 34 10.39 -9.08 15.74
N GLU A 35 11.02 -9.20 16.90
CA GLU A 35 12.43 -8.84 17.05
C GLU A 35 13.33 -9.70 16.15
N ASN A 36 13.14 -11.02 16.15
CA ASN A 36 13.90 -11.93 15.30
C ASN A 36 13.64 -11.65 13.81
N LEU A 37 12.38 -11.53 13.40
CA LEU A 37 12.00 -11.22 12.01
C LEU A 37 12.56 -9.86 11.54
N SER A 38 12.64 -8.85 12.42
CA SER A 38 13.17 -7.53 12.05
C SER A 38 14.63 -7.57 11.57
N ARG A 39 15.39 -8.59 11.96
CA ARG A 39 16.80 -8.79 11.59
C ARG A 39 16.95 -9.61 10.30
N HIS A 40 15.89 -10.30 9.87
CA HIS A 40 15.84 -11.02 8.61
C HIS A 40 16.07 -10.06 7.43
N ARG A 41 16.66 -10.57 6.34
CA ARG A 41 17.01 -9.75 5.15
C ARG A 41 16.18 -10.08 3.91
N GLY A 42 15.51 -11.23 3.90
CA GLY A 42 14.62 -11.65 2.83
C GLY A 42 13.22 -11.07 2.97
N TYR A 43 12.30 -11.63 2.19
CA TYR A 43 10.89 -11.26 2.16
C TYR A 43 10.16 -11.76 3.42
N LEU A 44 9.27 -10.94 3.98
CA LEU A 44 8.38 -11.33 5.07
C LEU A 44 6.93 -11.25 4.62
N ASP A 45 6.32 -12.43 4.43
CA ASP A 45 4.88 -12.58 4.25
C ASP A 45 4.20 -12.72 5.62
N LEU A 46 3.62 -11.63 6.11
CA LEU A 46 2.84 -11.61 7.35
C LEU A 46 1.37 -11.29 7.04
N ASN A 47 0.89 -11.71 5.87
CA ASN A 47 -0.47 -11.45 5.42
C ASN A 47 -1.55 -12.11 6.30
N GLY A 48 -1.20 -13.10 7.11
CA GLY A 48 -2.10 -13.71 8.09
C GLY A 48 -2.44 -12.84 9.29
N LEU A 49 -1.54 -11.90 9.66
CA LEU A 49 -1.70 -11.11 10.88
C LEU A 49 -2.94 -10.23 10.82
N THR A 50 -3.78 -10.31 11.84
CA THR A 50 -5.02 -9.51 11.93
C THR A 50 -4.88 -8.29 12.84
N SER A 51 -3.84 -8.26 13.68
CA SER A 51 -3.52 -7.13 14.55
C SER A 51 -2.01 -7.00 14.74
N LEU A 52 -1.54 -5.78 15.00
CA LEU A 52 -0.13 -5.49 15.26
C LEU A 52 -0.04 -4.36 16.29
N SER A 53 0.75 -4.57 17.35
CA SER A 53 0.99 -3.54 18.36
C SER A 53 1.90 -2.43 17.82
N ASP A 54 1.87 -1.25 18.46
CA ASP A 54 2.76 -0.13 18.09
C ASP A 54 4.24 -0.51 18.22
N ALA A 55 4.59 -1.30 19.25
CA ALA A 55 5.95 -1.80 19.49
C ALA A 55 6.38 -2.82 18.42
N ALA A 56 5.50 -3.75 18.04
CA ALA A 56 5.76 -4.69 16.96
C ALA A 56 5.93 -3.99 15.61
N ALA A 57 5.10 -2.98 15.32
CA ALA A 57 5.23 -2.13 14.15
C ALA A 57 6.57 -1.35 14.12
N GLU A 58 7.02 -0.85 15.27
CA GLU A 58 8.34 -0.23 15.40
C GLU A 58 9.47 -1.23 15.11
N SER A 59 9.40 -2.44 15.65
CA SER A 59 10.38 -3.49 15.38
C SER A 59 10.42 -3.86 13.89
N LEU A 60 9.26 -4.13 13.27
CA LEU A 60 9.18 -4.44 11.85
C LEU A 60 9.64 -3.30 10.94
N SER A 61 9.51 -2.04 11.36
CA SER A 61 10.03 -0.92 10.58
C SER A 61 11.55 -0.97 10.36
N LYS A 62 12.28 -1.72 11.19
CA LYS A 62 13.74 -1.92 11.08
C LYS A 62 14.12 -2.97 10.03
N HIS A 63 13.16 -3.81 9.63
CA HIS A 63 13.33 -4.79 8.56
C HIS A 63 13.73 -4.11 7.24
N LYS A 64 14.59 -4.76 6.47
CA LYS A 64 15.19 -4.19 5.24
C LYS A 64 14.78 -4.92 3.96
N GLY A 65 14.11 -6.05 4.08
CA GLY A 65 13.49 -6.73 2.95
C GLY A 65 12.07 -6.22 2.70
N GLU A 66 11.40 -6.89 1.78
CA GLU A 66 10.01 -6.62 1.41
C GLU A 66 9.06 -7.06 2.54
N LEU A 67 8.10 -6.21 2.91
CA LEU A 67 7.21 -6.44 4.06
C LEU A 67 5.74 -6.41 3.62
N GLU A 68 5.07 -7.56 3.75
CA GLU A 68 3.65 -7.71 3.45
C GLU A 68 2.80 -7.95 4.70
N LEU A 69 1.80 -7.09 4.89
CA LEU A 69 0.90 -7.06 6.04
C LEU A 69 -0.55 -6.82 5.56
N ASN A 70 -0.96 -7.48 4.48
CA ASN A 70 -2.29 -7.29 3.88
C ASN A 70 -3.44 -7.81 4.77
N GLY A 71 -3.17 -8.61 5.80
CA GLY A 71 -4.17 -9.03 6.79
C GLY A 71 -4.58 -7.92 7.76
N LEU A 72 -3.75 -6.89 7.92
CA LEU A 72 -4.00 -5.80 8.88
C LEU A 72 -5.05 -4.83 8.32
N MET A 73 -6.29 -4.99 8.77
CA MET A 73 -7.43 -4.15 8.34
C MET A 73 -7.45 -2.76 8.99
N SER A 74 -6.80 -2.60 10.15
CA SER A 74 -6.70 -1.34 10.89
C SER A 74 -5.39 -1.28 11.68
N LEU A 75 -4.83 -0.09 11.81
CA LEU A 75 -3.65 0.21 12.63
C LEU A 75 -3.85 1.55 13.34
N SER A 76 -3.15 1.72 14.46
CA SER A 76 -3.04 3.04 15.09
C SER A 76 -2.22 3.99 14.20
N ASP A 77 -2.41 5.30 14.39
CA ASP A 77 -1.57 6.29 13.71
C ASP A 77 -0.08 6.14 14.09
N ALA A 78 0.22 5.71 15.33
CA ALA A 78 1.58 5.48 15.81
C ALA A 78 2.23 4.26 15.13
N ALA A 79 1.50 3.16 14.99
CA ALA A 79 1.96 1.98 14.25
C ALA A 79 2.25 2.31 12.77
N VAL A 80 1.36 3.07 12.11
CA VAL A 80 1.58 3.50 10.72
C VAL A 80 2.77 4.46 10.61
N GLU A 81 2.97 5.35 11.57
CA GLU A 81 4.14 6.23 11.62
C GLU A 81 5.45 5.45 11.83
N SER A 82 5.44 4.40 12.65
CA SER A 82 6.58 3.49 12.77
C SER A 82 6.86 2.79 11.44
N LEU A 83 5.85 2.16 10.83
CA LEU A 83 5.99 1.46 9.54
C LEU A 83 6.40 2.40 8.40
N SER A 84 6.04 3.69 8.44
CA SER A 84 6.47 4.64 7.41
C SER A 84 7.98 4.89 7.38
N LYS A 85 8.70 4.51 8.44
CA LYS A 85 10.16 4.54 8.55
C LYS A 85 10.83 3.31 7.94
N HIS A 86 10.05 2.33 7.48
CA HIS A 86 10.53 1.12 6.82
C HIS A 86 11.41 1.42 5.60
N LYS A 87 12.54 0.70 5.51
CA LYS A 87 13.59 0.93 4.52
C LYS A 87 13.76 -0.19 3.50
N GLY A 88 12.86 -1.17 3.49
CA GLY A 88 12.79 -2.18 2.42
C GLY A 88 12.30 -1.61 1.11
N GLY A 89 12.12 -2.45 0.09
CA GLY A 89 11.69 -2.01 -1.25
C GLY A 89 10.20 -1.64 -1.32
N CYS A 90 9.38 -2.36 -0.59
CA CYS A 90 7.94 -2.41 -0.65
C CYS A 90 7.36 -2.54 0.76
N LEU A 91 6.29 -1.80 1.00
CA LEU A 91 5.42 -1.95 2.16
C LEU A 91 3.99 -2.18 1.65
N ALA A 92 3.43 -3.34 1.94
CA ALA A 92 2.03 -3.65 1.62
C ALA A 92 1.17 -3.70 2.88
N LEU A 93 0.06 -2.98 2.88
CA LEU A 93 -0.88 -2.91 4.00
C LEU A 93 -2.32 -3.13 3.52
N GLY A 94 -3.07 -3.89 4.31
CA GLY A 94 -4.48 -4.23 4.06
C GLY A 94 -5.49 -3.23 4.63
N LEU A 95 -5.05 -2.01 4.97
CA LEU A 95 -5.86 -1.07 5.73
C LEU A 95 -7.16 -0.74 5.02
N THR A 96 -8.27 -0.84 5.74
CA THR A 96 -9.62 -0.50 5.23
C THR A 96 -9.98 0.97 5.51
N THR A 97 -9.30 1.59 6.47
CA THR A 97 -9.38 3.01 6.77
C THR A 97 -7.98 3.59 6.92
N LEU A 98 -7.82 4.86 6.57
CA LEU A 98 -6.54 5.58 6.71
C LEU A 98 -6.82 7.03 7.11
N SER A 99 -6.31 7.43 8.27
CA SER A 99 -6.41 8.81 8.73
C SER A 99 -5.53 9.73 7.87
N GLY A 100 -5.84 11.02 7.84
CA GLY A 100 -4.98 12.01 7.17
C GLY A 100 -3.58 12.08 7.81
N HIS A 101 -3.46 11.81 9.12
CA HIS A 101 -2.18 11.76 9.83
C HIS A 101 -1.34 10.57 9.37
N ALA A 102 -1.90 9.37 9.42
CA ALA A 102 -1.27 8.13 8.96
C ALA A 102 -0.85 8.22 7.48
N ALA A 103 -1.73 8.73 6.61
CA ALA A 103 -1.44 8.95 5.20
C ALA A 103 -0.26 9.92 4.98
N LYS A 104 -0.17 10.98 5.78
CA LYS A 104 0.94 11.94 5.73
C LYS A 104 2.25 11.30 6.18
N SER A 105 2.22 10.40 7.16
CA SER A 105 3.39 9.63 7.58
C SER A 105 3.87 8.70 6.47
N LEU A 106 2.97 7.94 5.83
CA LEU A 106 3.30 7.08 4.69
C LEU A 106 3.82 7.86 3.47
N GLY A 107 3.23 9.02 3.18
CA GLY A 107 3.70 9.90 2.10
C GLY A 107 5.10 10.46 2.33
N LYS A 108 5.58 10.54 3.58
CA LYS A 108 6.88 11.12 3.95
C LYS A 108 8.00 10.11 4.16
N SER A 109 7.89 8.90 3.62
CA SER A 109 8.92 7.85 3.76
C SER A 109 10.34 8.44 3.66
N GLY A 110 11.17 8.20 4.67
CA GLY A 110 12.46 8.87 4.84
C GLY A 110 13.47 8.58 3.70
N PRO A 111 14.67 9.21 3.75
CA PRO A 111 15.76 8.87 2.85
C PRO A 111 16.05 7.36 2.89
N GLY A 112 15.98 6.70 1.74
CA GLY A 112 16.13 5.24 1.66
C GLY A 112 14.93 4.44 2.16
N GLY A 113 13.73 5.04 2.30
CA GLY A 113 12.50 4.30 2.60
C GLY A 113 12.06 3.36 1.46
N TYR A 114 10.88 2.76 1.57
CA TYR A 114 10.28 1.99 0.47
C TYR A 114 10.05 2.81 -0.79
N LYS A 115 10.19 2.14 -1.94
CA LYS A 115 9.87 2.67 -3.26
C LYS A 115 8.43 2.35 -3.63
N THR A 116 7.91 1.24 -3.14
CA THR A 116 6.56 0.78 -3.42
C THR A 116 5.71 0.83 -2.15
N LEU A 117 4.54 1.44 -2.25
CA LEU A 117 3.51 1.43 -1.21
C LEU A 117 2.25 0.82 -1.80
N MET A 118 1.81 -0.30 -1.23
CA MET A 118 0.54 -0.94 -1.60
C MET A 118 -0.47 -0.82 -0.46
N LEU A 119 -1.62 -0.23 -0.77
CA LEU A 119 -2.77 -0.12 0.13
C LEU A 119 -3.96 -0.81 -0.53
N SER A 120 -4.07 -2.11 -0.30
CA SER A 120 -5.00 -3.00 -1.02
C SER A 120 -6.40 -3.06 -0.39
N GLY A 121 -6.53 -2.72 0.89
CA GLY A 121 -7.80 -2.78 1.63
C GLY A 121 -8.69 -1.54 1.51
N LEU A 122 -8.14 -0.40 1.06
CA LEU A 122 -8.87 0.86 1.03
C LEU A 122 -9.93 0.84 -0.07
N THR A 123 -11.21 0.89 0.32
CA THR A 123 -12.33 0.93 -0.63
C THR A 123 -12.75 2.36 -1.00
N SER A 124 -12.41 3.32 -0.14
CA SER A 124 -12.56 4.76 -0.34
C SER A 124 -11.36 5.49 0.25
N LEU A 125 -11.12 6.72 -0.20
CA LEU A 125 -10.02 7.55 0.26
C LEU A 125 -10.54 8.95 0.56
N SER A 126 -10.28 9.45 1.77
CA SER A 126 -10.60 10.84 2.10
C SER A 126 -9.66 11.80 1.38
N ASP A 127 -10.11 13.04 1.16
CA ASP A 127 -9.31 14.07 0.51
C ASP A 127 -7.99 14.33 1.27
N ALA A 128 -8.06 14.33 2.61
CA ALA A 128 -6.89 14.49 3.47
C ALA A 128 -5.90 13.32 3.35
N ALA A 129 -6.40 12.08 3.26
CA ALA A 129 -5.55 10.92 3.04
C ALA A 129 -4.91 10.94 1.64
N ALA A 130 -5.67 11.32 0.61
CA ALA A 130 -5.16 11.49 -0.75
C ALA A 130 -4.04 12.54 -0.83
N GLU A 131 -4.20 13.68 -0.14
CA GLU A 131 -3.17 14.73 -0.06
C GLU A 131 -1.92 14.27 0.71
N GLY A 132 -2.09 13.43 1.73
CA GLY A 132 -0.99 12.79 2.44
C GLY A 132 -0.20 11.86 1.53
N LEU A 133 -0.89 10.92 0.87
CA LEU A 133 -0.28 9.90 0.01
C LEU A 133 0.32 10.48 -1.28
N SER A 134 -0.23 11.57 -1.83
CA SER A 134 0.32 12.19 -3.05
C SER A 134 1.75 12.74 -2.89
N LYS A 135 2.18 12.90 -1.63
CA LYS A 135 3.54 13.34 -1.26
C LYS A 135 4.54 12.18 -1.22
N HIS A 136 4.05 10.94 -1.39
CA HIS A 136 4.90 9.76 -1.55
C HIS A 136 5.92 10.00 -2.67
N LYS A 137 7.09 9.39 -2.51
CA LYS A 137 8.33 9.70 -3.21
C LYS A 137 8.12 10.04 -4.69
N LYS A 138 8.90 11.01 -5.18
CA LYS A 138 8.82 11.49 -6.56
C LYS A 138 8.96 10.42 -7.65
N ARG A 139 9.51 9.24 -7.33
CA ARG A 139 9.66 8.09 -8.23
C ARG A 139 9.20 6.78 -7.58
N GLY A 140 8.36 6.86 -6.55
CA GLY A 140 7.79 5.68 -5.92
C GLY A 140 6.56 5.18 -6.68
N SER A 141 6.16 3.94 -6.43
CA SER A 141 4.93 3.37 -6.96
C SER A 141 3.88 3.31 -5.85
N LEU A 142 2.72 3.92 -6.09
CA LEU A 142 1.60 3.96 -5.17
C LEU A 142 0.45 3.12 -5.74
N TYR A 143 0.15 2.00 -5.10
CA TYR A 143 -0.90 1.06 -5.49
C TYR A 143 -2.08 1.21 -4.53
N LEU A 144 -3.23 1.64 -5.07
CA LEU A 144 -4.50 1.85 -4.37
C LEU A 144 -5.57 0.94 -4.96
N THR A 145 -5.24 -0.35 -5.04
CA THR A 145 -5.97 -1.37 -5.83
C THR A 145 -7.35 -1.72 -5.26
N GLY A 146 -7.59 -1.45 -3.97
CA GLY A 146 -8.87 -1.71 -3.34
C GLY A 146 -9.97 -0.69 -3.67
N LEU A 147 -9.62 0.47 -4.24
CA LEU A 147 -10.52 1.62 -4.32
C LEU A 147 -11.72 1.34 -5.22
N THR A 148 -12.90 1.68 -4.73
CA THR A 148 -14.18 1.57 -5.47
C THR A 148 -14.82 2.93 -5.73
N SER A 149 -14.30 3.98 -5.11
CA SER A 149 -14.74 5.36 -5.32
C SER A 149 -13.60 6.34 -5.12
N LEU A 150 -13.57 7.40 -5.92
CA LEU A 150 -12.61 8.49 -5.80
C LEU A 150 -13.33 9.84 -6.00
N SER A 151 -13.15 10.75 -5.04
CA SER A 151 -13.66 12.12 -5.14
C SER A 151 -12.81 12.97 -6.09
N ASP A 152 -13.34 14.11 -6.50
CA ASP A 152 -12.62 15.05 -7.37
C ASP A 152 -11.37 15.61 -6.69
N ALA A 153 -11.48 15.96 -5.40
CA ALA A 153 -10.38 16.50 -4.61
C ALA A 153 -9.30 15.44 -4.30
N ALA A 154 -9.69 14.18 -4.05
CA ALA A 154 -8.75 13.08 -3.92
C ALA A 154 -8.01 12.80 -5.24
N ALA A 155 -8.74 12.78 -6.37
CA ALA A 155 -8.15 12.62 -7.69
C ALA A 155 -7.18 13.76 -8.05
N GLU A 156 -7.54 15.01 -7.72
CA GLU A 156 -6.66 16.17 -7.91
C GLU A 156 -5.40 16.10 -7.05
N SER A 157 -5.52 15.62 -5.80
CA SER A 157 -4.38 15.40 -4.93
C SER A 157 -3.47 14.30 -5.47
N LEU A 158 -4.02 13.13 -5.78
CA LEU A 158 -3.24 11.98 -6.28
C LEU A 158 -2.57 12.26 -7.63
N SER A 159 -3.18 13.04 -8.52
CA SER A 159 -2.56 13.40 -9.81
C SER A 159 -1.26 14.20 -9.64
N LYS A 160 -1.04 14.84 -8.48
CA LYS A 160 0.19 15.56 -8.15
C LYS A 160 1.36 14.62 -7.85
N HIS A 161 1.11 13.35 -7.52
CA HIS A 161 2.14 12.31 -7.40
C HIS A 161 2.99 12.26 -8.69
N LYS A 162 4.27 11.87 -8.58
CA LYS A 162 5.22 11.94 -9.71
C LYS A 162 5.75 10.59 -10.17
N GLY A 163 5.61 9.55 -9.35
CA GLY A 163 5.91 8.19 -9.77
C GLY A 163 4.66 7.46 -10.25
N GLU A 164 4.69 6.14 -10.25
CA GLU A 164 3.59 5.31 -10.72
C GLU A 164 2.40 5.40 -9.75
N LEU A 165 1.21 5.49 -10.31
CA LEU A 165 -0.06 5.50 -9.59
C LEU A 165 -0.96 4.43 -10.17
N SER A 166 -1.27 3.39 -9.41
CA SER A 166 -2.13 2.31 -9.86
C SER A 166 -3.40 2.23 -9.03
N PHE A 167 -4.52 2.08 -9.71
CA PHE A 167 -5.83 1.77 -9.13
C PHE A 167 -6.32 0.39 -9.55
N GLU A 168 -5.52 -0.37 -10.28
CA GLU A 168 -5.96 -1.60 -10.94
C GLU A 168 -5.82 -2.83 -10.06
N ASP A 169 -6.92 -3.56 -9.85
CA ASP A 169 -6.93 -4.90 -9.25
C ASP A 169 -7.51 -6.00 -10.18
N GLY A 170 -7.87 -5.65 -11.43
CA GLY A 170 -8.49 -6.54 -12.41
C GLY A 170 -10.00 -6.75 -12.21
N LYS A 171 -10.56 -6.33 -11.07
CA LYS A 171 -11.83 -6.88 -10.56
C LYS A 171 -12.87 -5.80 -10.26
N ARG A 172 -12.47 -4.69 -9.64
CA ARG A 172 -13.39 -3.69 -9.07
C ARG A 172 -13.71 -2.59 -10.07
N LYS A 173 -14.93 -2.04 -9.95
CA LYS A 173 -15.32 -0.80 -10.63
C LYS A 173 -14.99 0.38 -9.74
N ILE A 174 -14.51 1.46 -10.33
CA ILE A 174 -14.19 2.70 -9.61
C ILE A 174 -15.19 3.78 -9.99
N LYS A 175 -16.01 4.22 -9.05
CA LYS A 175 -16.88 5.37 -9.22
C LYS A 175 -16.04 6.66 -9.15
N MET A 176 -16.06 7.45 -10.22
CA MET A 176 -15.44 8.78 -10.27
C MET A 176 -16.22 9.68 -11.24
N SER A 177 -16.04 10.99 -11.12
CA SER A 177 -16.63 11.96 -12.04
C SER A 177 -15.73 12.20 -13.27
N ASP A 178 -16.23 12.96 -14.23
CA ASP A 178 -15.44 13.47 -15.35
C ASP A 178 -14.34 14.43 -14.85
N THR A 179 -14.60 15.24 -13.83
CA THR A 179 -13.63 16.14 -13.20
C THR A 179 -12.50 15.36 -12.51
N ALA A 180 -12.81 14.27 -11.82
CA ALA A 180 -11.80 13.37 -11.25
C ALA A 180 -10.93 12.76 -12.36
N ALA A 181 -11.53 12.32 -13.47
CA ALA A 181 -10.83 11.80 -14.63
C ALA A 181 -9.92 12.85 -15.31
N GLU A 182 -10.38 14.10 -15.45
CA GLU A 182 -9.58 15.23 -15.95
C GLU A 182 -8.41 15.57 -15.03
N SER A 183 -8.60 15.43 -13.71
CA SER A 183 -7.53 15.59 -12.74
C SER A 183 -6.47 14.50 -12.90
N LEU A 184 -6.89 13.24 -12.97
CA LEU A 184 -5.97 12.10 -13.16
C LEU A 184 -5.25 12.15 -14.51
N SER A 185 -5.89 12.63 -15.59
CA SER A 185 -5.24 12.75 -16.90
C SER A 185 -4.05 13.72 -16.90
N LYS A 186 -3.94 14.60 -15.90
CA LYS A 186 -2.80 15.52 -15.71
C LYS A 186 -1.63 14.87 -14.98
N HIS A 187 -1.80 13.64 -14.48
CA HIS A 187 -0.73 12.89 -13.84
C HIS A 187 0.41 12.65 -14.82
N LYS A 188 1.65 12.91 -14.36
CA LYS A 188 2.85 12.89 -15.23
C LYS A 188 3.62 11.57 -15.17
N GLY A 189 3.35 10.74 -14.16
CA GLY A 189 3.93 9.40 -14.04
C GLY A 189 3.13 8.37 -14.83
N GLU A 190 3.48 7.10 -14.62
CA GLU A 190 2.69 5.96 -15.06
C GLU A 190 1.38 5.95 -14.25
N LEU A 191 0.25 5.82 -14.93
CA LEU A 191 -1.06 5.80 -14.29
C LEU A 191 -1.86 4.59 -14.80
N ASN A 192 -1.91 3.57 -13.95
CA ASN A 192 -2.45 2.25 -14.24
C ASN A 192 -3.90 2.14 -13.75
N LEU A 193 -4.84 2.02 -14.69
CA LEU A 193 -6.26 1.84 -14.42
C LEU A 193 -6.99 1.20 -15.61
N ASN A 194 -7.96 0.35 -15.34
CA ASN A 194 -8.76 -0.28 -16.37
C ASN A 194 -9.96 0.59 -16.77
N LEU A 195 -9.90 1.14 -17.98
CA LEU A 195 -10.97 1.97 -18.55
C LEU A 195 -12.32 1.24 -18.64
N ALA A 196 -12.34 -0.10 -18.73
CA ALA A 196 -13.58 -0.88 -18.74
C ALA A 196 -14.24 -0.97 -17.35
N ARG A 197 -13.53 -0.57 -16.29
CA ARG A 197 -14.00 -0.54 -14.91
C ARG A 197 -14.40 0.86 -14.43
N LEU A 198 -14.33 1.85 -15.30
CA LEU A 198 -14.75 3.22 -15.02
C LEU A 198 -16.16 3.52 -15.55
N PRO A 199 -16.83 4.57 -15.04
CA PRO A 199 -17.96 5.19 -15.71
C PRO A 199 -17.61 5.57 -17.16
N ALA A 200 -18.54 5.35 -18.07
CA ALA A 200 -18.30 5.55 -19.50
C ALA A 200 -17.85 6.98 -19.85
N SER A 201 -18.37 7.99 -19.14
CA SER A 201 -17.99 9.39 -19.32
C SER A 201 -16.55 9.65 -18.88
N ALA A 202 -16.18 9.20 -17.67
CA ALA A 202 -14.82 9.29 -17.14
C ALA A 202 -13.79 8.55 -18.03
N ALA A 203 -14.13 7.34 -18.50
CA ALA A 203 -13.29 6.59 -19.44
C ALA A 203 -13.08 7.36 -20.75
N LYS A 204 -14.12 8.03 -21.27
CA LYS A 204 -14.03 8.85 -22.48
C LYS A 204 -13.13 10.07 -22.29
N VAL A 205 -13.21 10.72 -21.11
CA VAL A 205 -12.31 11.83 -20.73
C VAL A 205 -10.85 11.35 -20.76
N LEU A 206 -10.55 10.24 -20.07
CA LEU A 206 -9.20 9.69 -20.00
C LEU A 206 -8.67 9.33 -21.38
N ARG A 207 -9.43 8.61 -22.22
CA ARG A 207 -9.04 8.28 -23.61
C ARG A 207 -8.70 9.51 -24.46
N LYS A 208 -9.42 10.61 -24.25
CA LYS A 208 -9.24 11.85 -25.02
C LYS A 208 -7.99 12.62 -24.58
N LEU A 209 -7.79 12.73 -23.27
CA LEU A 209 -6.72 13.55 -22.69
C LEU A 209 -5.40 12.78 -22.53
N ARG A 210 -5.51 11.45 -22.49
CA ARG A 210 -4.45 10.47 -22.46
C ARG A 210 -4.83 9.42 -23.53
N PRO A 211 -4.27 9.46 -24.76
CA PRO A 211 -4.36 8.37 -25.75
C PRO A 211 -3.29 7.26 -25.53
N GLU A 212 -3.68 5.98 -25.54
CA GLU A 212 -2.83 4.86 -25.06
C GLU A 212 -1.45 4.86 -25.71
N PRO A 213 -0.35 4.71 -24.95
CA PRO A 213 0.88 4.28 -25.58
C PRO A 213 0.61 2.88 -26.17
N GLY A 214 1.13 2.60 -27.38
CA GLY A 214 0.82 1.38 -28.13
C GLY A 214 1.02 0.06 -27.36
N PRO A 215 0.66 -1.09 -27.96
CA PRO A 215 0.29 -2.37 -27.31
C PRO A 215 1.32 -3.04 -26.37
N HIS A 216 2.48 -2.43 -26.14
CA HIS A 216 3.54 -2.91 -25.25
C HIS A 216 3.88 -1.94 -24.11
N ARG A 217 3.02 -0.96 -23.83
CA ARG A 217 3.21 -0.03 -22.71
C ARG A 217 1.93 0.04 -21.90
N SER A 218 2.04 -0.29 -20.61
CA SER A 218 1.11 0.21 -19.62
C SER A 218 1.14 1.74 -19.59
N TRP A 219 0.01 2.31 -19.20
CA TRP A 219 -0.25 3.73 -19.12
C TRP A 219 0.48 4.39 -17.96
#